data_AF-A0A661Z135-F1
#
_entry.id   AF-A0A661Z135-F1
#
_cell.length_a   1.000
_cell.length_b   1.000
_cell.length_c   1.000
_cell.angle_alpha   90.00
_cell.angle_beta   90.00
_cell.angle_gamma   90.00
#
_symmetry.space_group_name_H-M   'P 1'
#
loop_
_entity.id
_entity.type
_entity.pdbx_description
1 polymer ?
#
loop_
_entity_poly.entity_id
_entity_poly.type
_entity_poly.pdbx_seq_one_letter_code
_entity_poly.pdbx_strand_id
1 'polypeptide(L)'
;MKKYIVLIMAIVVSIGAYSQTATEILEHIDRNMSSDNQVIESSMTIHGKRNSRTMTSITYTIGSEKSYTEYLSPVREKGTKMLKLTDKLWIYSPSTDRTIQISGHMLRQSVMGSDMSYEDAMDDRKLNEVYDA
;
A
#
# COMPACT_ATOMS: atom_id res chain seq x y z
N MET A 1 -6.10 -49.66 31.94
CA MET A 1 -5.45 -48.43 32.46
C MET A 1 -4.61 -47.71 31.40
N LYS A 2 -3.58 -48.33 30.81
CA LYS A 2 -2.74 -47.71 29.75
C LYS A 2 -3.53 -47.16 28.54
N LYS A 3 -4.56 -47.87 28.08
CA LYS A 3 -5.42 -47.42 26.96
C LYS A 3 -6.18 -46.12 27.26
N TYR A 4 -6.66 -45.94 28.49
CA TYR A 4 -7.36 -44.73 28.91
C TYR A 4 -6.40 -43.54 29.05
N ILE A 5 -5.16 -43.79 29.50
CA ILE A 5 -4.11 -42.75 29.59
C ILE A 5 -3.73 -42.23 28.19
N VAL A 6 -3.56 -43.13 27.22
CA VAL A 6 -3.26 -42.74 25.82
C VAL A 6 -4.42 -41.94 25.20
N LEU A 7 -5.66 -42.33 25.47
CA LEU A 7 -6.84 -41.61 25.00
C LEU A 7 -6.93 -40.19 25.59
N ILE A 8 -6.69 -40.05 26.90
CA ILE A 8 -6.67 -38.75 27.57
C ILE A 8 -5.55 -37.87 27.02
N MET A 9 -4.37 -38.44 26.77
CA MET A 9 -3.23 -37.71 26.20
C MET A 9 -3.53 -37.22 24.77
N ALA A 10 -4.20 -38.02 23.95
CA ALA A 10 -4.62 -37.62 22.60
C ALA A 10 -5.64 -36.46 22.63
N ILE A 11 -6.62 -36.51 23.55
CA ILE A 11 -7.62 -35.44 23.72
C ILE A 11 -6.95 -34.13 24.16
N VAL A 12 -5.98 -34.19 25.07
CA VAL A 12 -5.24 -32.99 25.53
C VAL A 12 -4.44 -32.36 24.40
N VAL A 13 -3.85 -33.15 23.51
CA VAL A 13 -3.14 -32.65 22.32
C VAL A 13 -4.10 -31.98 21.33
N SER A 14 -5.31 -32.51 21.15
CA SER A 14 -6.33 -31.91 20.26
C SER A 14 -6.83 -30.55 20.75
N ILE A 15 -6.87 -30.32 22.06
CA ILE A 15 -7.29 -29.03 22.64
C ILE A 15 -6.23 -27.94 22.41
N GLY A 16 -4.96 -28.30 22.17
CA GLY A 16 -3.88 -27.35 21.89
C GLY A 16 -3.74 -26.96 20.41
N ALA A 17 -4.52 -27.55 19.51
CA ALA A 17 -4.41 -27.36 18.06
C ALA A 17 -5.24 -26.17 17.56
N TYR A 18 -5.04 -24.98 18.15
CA TYR A 18 -5.63 -23.75 17.61
C TYR A 18 -4.75 -23.21 16.48
N SER A 19 -5.30 -23.17 15.26
CA SER A 19 -4.70 -22.46 14.13
C SER A 19 -4.97 -20.96 14.29
N GLN A 20 -4.11 -20.14 13.69
CA GLN A 20 -4.42 -18.72 13.51
C GLN A 20 -5.71 -18.57 12.72
N THR A 21 -6.53 -17.60 13.13
CA THR A 21 -7.72 -17.19 12.39
C THR A 21 -7.32 -16.29 11.21
N ALA A 22 -8.20 -16.16 10.21
CA ALA A 22 -7.94 -15.26 9.09
C ALA A 22 -7.81 -13.80 9.56
N THR A 23 -8.62 -13.37 10.54
CA THR A 23 -8.53 -12.05 11.19
C THR A 23 -7.16 -11.81 11.82
N GLU A 24 -6.65 -12.78 12.59
CA GLU A 24 -5.31 -12.68 13.21
C GLU A 24 -4.22 -12.53 12.15
N ILE A 25 -4.32 -13.27 11.04
CA ILE A 25 -3.36 -13.14 9.93
C ILE A 25 -3.39 -11.72 9.35
N LEU A 26 -4.58 -11.17 9.10
CA LEU A 26 -4.72 -9.79 8.59
C LEU A 26 -4.14 -8.77 9.56
N GLU A 27 -4.41 -8.89 10.86
CA GLU A 27 -3.85 -8.01 11.88
C GLU A 27 -2.31 -8.06 11.94
N HIS A 28 -1.74 -9.26 11.78
CA HIS A 28 -0.29 -9.42 11.72
C HIS A 28 0.32 -8.78 10.47
N ILE A 29 -0.35 -8.88 9.32
CA ILE A 29 0.08 -8.22 8.09
C ILE A 29 0.01 -6.70 8.25
N ASP A 30 -1.11 -6.18 8.74
CA ASP A 30 -1.31 -4.75 8.94
C ASP A 30 -0.27 -4.16 9.90
N ARG A 31 0.05 -4.86 10.99
CA ARG A 31 1.09 -4.43 11.94
C ARG A 31 2.49 -4.39 11.33
N ASN A 32 2.77 -5.25 10.36
CA ASN A 32 4.08 -5.31 9.70
C ASN A 32 4.20 -4.31 8.55
N MET A 33 3.09 -3.99 7.88
CA MET A 33 3.06 -3.09 6.72
C MET A 33 2.81 -1.63 7.10
N SER A 34 2.13 -1.34 8.21
CA SER A 34 1.78 0.01 8.64
C SER A 34 2.77 0.59 9.65
N SER A 35 3.06 1.88 9.52
CA SER A 35 3.83 2.68 10.47
C SER A 35 3.13 4.02 10.67
N ASP A 36 3.22 4.60 11.86
CA ASP A 36 2.64 5.91 12.15
C ASP A 36 3.24 7.00 11.25
N ASN A 37 4.54 6.90 10.96
CA ASN A 37 5.22 7.76 9.99
C ASN A 37 6.24 6.93 9.22
N GLN A 38 6.39 7.20 7.93
CA GLN A 38 7.38 6.53 7.09
C GLN A 38 7.93 7.42 5.99
N VAL A 39 9.17 7.15 5.62
CA VAL A 39 9.84 7.75 4.45
C VAL A 39 10.27 6.61 3.55
N ILE A 40 9.80 6.62 2.30
CA ILE A 40 10.06 5.59 1.31
C ILE A 40 10.78 6.23 0.12
N GLU A 41 11.99 5.77 -0.16
CA GLU A 41 12.61 5.98 -1.46
C GLU A 41 12.26 4.81 -2.38
N SER A 42 11.65 5.10 -3.52
CA SER A 42 11.16 4.09 -4.45
C SER A 42 11.71 4.31 -5.86
N SER A 43 11.84 3.20 -6.58
CA SER A 43 12.19 3.17 -7.99
C SER A 43 11.15 2.33 -8.74
N MET A 44 10.48 2.93 -9.71
CA MET A 44 9.43 2.31 -10.51
C MET A 44 9.89 2.21 -11.95
N THR A 45 10.01 0.98 -12.47
CA THR A 45 10.29 0.74 -13.88
C THR A 45 9.01 0.39 -14.61
N ILE A 46 8.61 1.24 -15.56
CA ILE A 46 7.44 1.04 -16.42
C ILE A 46 7.92 0.45 -17.74
N HIS A 47 7.48 -0.78 -18.04
CA HIS A 47 7.81 -1.48 -19.27
C HIS A 47 6.76 -1.21 -20.35
N GLY A 48 7.10 -0.36 -21.32
CA GLY A 48 6.27 -0.13 -22.49
C GLY A 48 6.60 -1.10 -23.63
N LYS A 49 5.74 -1.13 -24.66
CA LYS A 49 5.92 -2.01 -25.85
C LYS A 49 7.24 -1.81 -26.60
N ARG A 50 7.78 -0.58 -26.59
CA ARG A 50 9.01 -0.21 -27.34
C ARG A 50 10.16 0.20 -26.45
N ASN A 51 9.88 0.79 -25.28
CA ASN A 51 10.88 1.33 -24.37
C ASN A 51 10.42 1.13 -22.93
N SER A 52 11.38 0.98 -22.02
CA SER A 52 11.14 1.04 -20.59
C SER A 52 11.65 2.35 -20.03
N ARG A 53 11.01 2.86 -18.98
CA ARG A 53 11.49 4.04 -18.25
C ARG A 53 11.49 3.75 -16.76
N THR A 54 12.47 4.29 -16.06
CA THR A 54 12.57 4.18 -14.60
C THR A 54 12.42 5.55 -13.99
N MET A 55 11.51 5.66 -13.03
CA MET A 55 11.25 6.86 -12.25
C MET A 55 11.66 6.60 -10.81
N THR A 56 12.27 7.59 -10.16
CA THR A 56 12.54 7.51 -8.72
C THR A 56 11.75 8.58 -7.99
N SER A 57 11.32 8.26 -6.78
CA SER A 57 10.57 9.16 -5.93
C SER A 57 10.89 8.97 -4.46
N ILE A 58 10.66 10.01 -3.68
CA ILE A 58 10.64 9.96 -2.23
C ILE A 58 9.23 10.25 -1.75
N THR A 59 8.72 9.43 -0.84
CA THR A 59 7.37 9.57 -0.27
C THR A 59 7.47 9.68 1.24
N TYR A 60 6.72 10.63 1.79
CA TYR A 60 6.58 10.88 3.22
C TYR A 60 5.13 10.61 3.59
N THR A 61 4.89 9.67 4.50
CA THR A 61 3.53 9.27 4.90
C THR A 61 3.36 9.45 6.40
N ILE A 62 2.18 9.93 6.80
CA ILE A 62 1.71 10.04 8.18
C ILE A 62 0.42 9.24 8.29
N GLY A 63 0.48 8.10 8.99
CA GLY A 63 -0.60 7.13 9.11
C GLY A 63 -1.08 6.63 7.75
N SER A 64 -2.41 6.56 7.58
CA SER A 64 -3.06 6.21 6.31
C SER A 64 -3.72 7.42 5.60
N GLU A 65 -3.71 8.58 6.24
CA GLU A 65 -4.47 9.74 5.78
C GLU A 65 -3.65 10.71 4.93
N LYS A 66 -2.36 10.89 5.23
CA LYS A 66 -1.55 11.92 4.58
C LYS A 66 -0.31 11.32 3.95
N SER A 67 -0.10 11.63 2.69
CA SER A 67 1.10 11.23 1.96
C SER A 67 1.56 12.35 1.04
N TYR A 68 2.86 12.58 0.97
CA TYR A 68 3.49 13.51 0.05
C TYR A 68 4.60 12.78 -0.71
N THR A 69 4.47 12.72 -2.03
CA THR A 69 5.45 12.12 -2.93
C THR A 69 6.09 13.18 -3.81
N GLU A 70 7.41 13.13 -3.93
CA GLU A 70 8.19 13.93 -4.88
C GLU A 70 8.96 13.04 -5.82
N TYR A 71 8.77 13.25 -7.12
CA TYR A 71 9.52 12.57 -8.16
C TYR A 71 10.90 13.22 -8.34
N LEU A 72 11.95 12.42 -8.26
CA LEU A 72 13.35 12.84 -8.30
C LEU A 72 13.98 12.64 -9.69
N SER A 73 13.51 11.63 -10.43
CA SER A 73 14.03 11.21 -11.73
C SER A 73 12.93 10.57 -12.58
N PRO A 74 12.99 10.64 -13.92
CA PRO A 74 13.99 11.35 -14.73
C PRO A 74 13.66 12.85 -14.83
N VAL A 75 14.50 13.60 -15.57
CA VAL A 75 14.41 15.09 -15.67
C VAL A 75 13.01 15.57 -16.06
N ARG A 76 12.28 14.80 -16.87
CA ARG A 76 10.93 15.15 -17.33
C ARG A 76 9.90 15.19 -16.19
N GLU A 77 10.00 14.27 -15.23
CA GLU A 77 9.08 14.16 -14.09
C GLU A 77 9.65 14.79 -12.81
N LYS A 78 10.96 15.11 -12.78
CA LYS A 78 11.65 15.70 -11.65
C LYS A 78 10.92 16.94 -11.11
N GLY A 79 10.67 16.95 -9.80
CA GLY A 79 9.99 18.03 -9.09
C GLY A 79 8.47 17.98 -9.17
N THR A 80 7.89 17.01 -9.89
CA THR A 80 6.45 16.71 -9.81
C THR A 80 6.13 16.24 -8.40
N LYS A 81 5.05 16.80 -7.82
CA LYS A 81 4.65 16.52 -6.44
C LYS A 81 3.25 15.97 -6.42
N MET A 82 3.01 15.01 -5.54
CA MET A 82 1.70 14.44 -5.30
C MET A 82 1.41 14.55 -3.82
N LEU A 83 0.22 15.05 -3.48
CA LEU A 83 -0.22 15.22 -2.11
C LEU A 83 -1.56 14.51 -1.94
N LYS A 84 -1.61 13.58 -1.00
CA LYS A 84 -2.83 12.95 -0.50
C LYS A 84 -3.18 13.57 0.85
N LEU A 85 -4.41 14.05 0.99
CA LEU A 85 -5.02 14.41 2.28
C LEU A 85 -6.37 13.72 2.37
N THR A 86 -6.43 12.66 3.16
CA THR A 86 -7.59 11.82 3.38
C THR A 86 -8.16 11.30 2.06
N ASP A 87 -9.26 11.88 1.57
CA ASP A 87 -10.01 11.49 0.39
C ASP A 87 -9.67 12.34 -0.85
N LYS A 88 -8.67 13.23 -0.74
CA LYS A 88 -8.29 14.14 -1.81
C LYS A 88 -6.85 13.92 -2.25
N LEU A 89 -6.66 13.93 -3.56
CA LEU A 89 -5.35 13.79 -4.20
C LEU A 89 -5.09 15.01 -5.10
N TRP A 90 -3.93 15.63 -4.94
CA TRP A 90 -3.46 16.72 -5.79
C TRP A 90 -2.14 16.39 -6.43
N ILE A 91 -1.95 16.88 -7.65
CA ILE A 91 -0.68 16.77 -8.37
C ILE A 91 -0.25 18.18 -8.79
N TYR A 92 0.98 18.52 -8.47
CA TYR A 92 1.65 19.72 -8.93
C TYR A 92 2.69 19.37 -9.99
N SER A 93 2.62 20.04 -11.14
CA SER A 93 3.55 19.89 -12.27
C SER A 93 4.42 21.14 -12.44
N PRO A 94 5.74 21.08 -12.17
CA PRO A 94 6.60 22.26 -12.22
C PRO A 94 6.79 22.82 -13.63
N SER A 95 6.70 21.96 -14.66
CA SER A 95 6.86 22.36 -16.06
C SER A 95 5.77 23.30 -16.57
N THR A 96 4.61 23.31 -15.92
CA THR A 96 3.46 24.14 -16.29
C THR A 96 3.01 25.07 -15.17
N ASP A 97 3.63 24.98 -14.00
CA ASP A 97 3.20 25.67 -12.77
C ASP A 97 1.71 25.47 -12.47
N ARG A 98 1.26 24.21 -12.51
CA ARG A 98 -0.15 23.86 -12.32
C ARG A 98 -0.34 22.83 -11.22
N THR A 99 -1.34 23.08 -10.39
CA THR A 99 -1.88 22.13 -9.40
C THR A 99 -3.25 21.67 -9.85
N ILE A 100 -3.45 20.35 -9.91
CA ILE A 100 -4.70 19.72 -10.34
C ILE A 100 -5.15 18.76 -9.25
N GLN A 101 -6.44 18.80 -8.89
CA GLN A 101 -7.04 17.77 -8.04
C GLN A 101 -7.47 16.59 -8.89
N ILE A 102 -7.01 15.39 -8.55
CA ILE A 102 -7.44 14.13 -9.16
C ILE A 102 -8.70 13.68 -8.43
N SER A 103 -9.80 13.53 -9.15
CA SER A 103 -11.10 13.15 -8.58
C SER A 103 -11.99 12.42 -9.58
N GLY A 104 -13.00 11.72 -9.06
CA GLY A 104 -13.99 11.00 -9.87
C GLY A 104 -13.33 10.01 -10.84
N HIS A 105 -13.70 10.07 -12.11
CA HIS A 105 -13.16 9.18 -13.14
C HIS A 105 -11.63 9.28 -13.33
N MET A 106 -11.01 10.38 -12.90
CA MET A 106 -9.55 10.54 -13.00
C MET A 106 -8.79 9.62 -12.04
N LEU A 107 -9.42 9.18 -10.94
CA LEU A 107 -8.79 8.25 -10.00
C LEU A 107 -8.46 6.90 -10.65
N ARG A 108 -9.23 6.51 -11.66
CA ARG A 108 -9.01 5.27 -12.42
C ARG A 108 -7.92 5.38 -13.48
N GLN A 109 -7.32 6.56 -13.64
CA GLN A 109 -6.24 6.75 -14.60
C GLN A 109 -4.90 6.30 -14.01
N SER A 110 -4.01 5.90 -14.90
CA SER A 110 -2.65 5.49 -14.57
C SER A 110 -1.82 6.59 -13.93
N VAL A 111 -1.20 6.30 -12.79
CA VAL A 111 -0.17 7.13 -12.17
C VAL A 111 1.00 7.23 -13.13
N MET A 112 1.24 8.43 -13.65
CA MET A 112 2.33 8.73 -14.56
C MET A 112 2.39 7.81 -15.79
N GLY A 113 1.29 7.15 -16.18
CA GLY A 113 1.27 6.16 -17.27
C GLY A 113 1.91 4.82 -16.91
N SER A 114 1.82 4.41 -15.64
CA SER A 114 2.11 3.06 -15.14
C SER A 114 0.87 2.16 -15.17
N ASP A 115 1.02 0.93 -14.70
CA ASP A 115 -0.10 0.01 -14.51
C ASP A 115 -0.86 0.25 -13.18
N MET A 116 -0.35 1.11 -12.30
CA MET A 116 -1.04 1.52 -11.07
C MET A 116 -1.96 2.70 -11.34
N SER A 117 -3.16 2.66 -10.78
CA SER A 117 -4.12 3.77 -10.82
C SER A 117 -3.90 4.78 -9.70
N TYR A 118 -4.46 5.98 -9.85
CA TYR A 118 -4.46 6.96 -8.76
C TYR A 118 -5.31 6.49 -7.57
N GLU A 119 -6.32 5.66 -7.81
CA GLU A 119 -7.10 4.98 -6.77
C GLU A 119 -6.20 4.06 -5.93
N ASP A 120 -5.34 3.27 -6.57
CA ASP A 120 -4.37 2.41 -5.87
C ASP A 120 -3.37 3.24 -5.04
N ALA A 121 -2.94 4.39 -5.56
CA ALA A 121 -2.07 5.31 -4.82
C ALA A 121 -2.77 6.02 -3.65
N MET A 122 -4.10 5.97 -3.59
CA MET A 122 -4.88 6.47 -2.45
C MET A 122 -5.21 5.38 -1.43
N ASP A 123 -5.11 4.11 -1.79
CA ASP A 123 -5.51 3.01 -0.92
C ASP A 123 -4.37 2.60 0.04
N ASP A 124 -4.44 3.13 1.26
CA ASP A 124 -3.58 2.75 2.39
C ASP A 124 -4.41 2.12 3.52
N ARG A 125 -5.59 1.55 3.20
CA ARG A 125 -6.49 0.97 4.21
C ARG A 125 -5.91 -0.33 4.77
N LYS A 126 -6.14 -0.56 6.06
CA LYS A 126 -5.75 -1.81 6.71
C LYS A 126 -6.59 -2.95 6.15
N LEU A 127 -5.97 -4.10 5.91
CA LEU A 127 -6.64 -5.24 5.32
C LEU A 127 -7.78 -5.74 6.20
N ASN A 128 -7.63 -5.67 7.52
CA ASN A 128 -8.68 -6.03 8.47
C ASN A 128 -9.91 -5.08 8.44
N GLU A 129 -9.81 -3.91 7.82
CA GLU A 129 -10.93 -2.98 7.60
C GLU A 129 -11.63 -3.22 6.25
N VAL A 130 -10.92 -3.84 5.29
CA VAL A 130 -11.42 -4.07 3.92
C VAL A 130 -12.05 -5.46 3.77
N TYR A 131 -11.50 -6.47 4.45
CA TYR A 131 -11.94 -7.86 4.34
C TYR A 131 -12.65 -8.32 5.62
N ASP A 132 -13.83 -8.89 5.47
CA ASP A 132 -14.51 -9.67 6.51
C ASP A 132 -14.06 -11.13 6.35
N ALA A 133 -13.32 -11.63 7.33
CA ALA A 133 -12.47 -12.82 7.22
C ALA A 133 -12.82 -13.88 8.29
#